data_AF-A0A7Z9WZ49-F1
#
_entry.id   AF-A0A7Z9WZ49-F1
#
_cell.length_a   1.000
_cell.length_b   1.000
_cell.length_c   1.000
_cell.angle_alpha   90.00
_cell.angle_beta   90.00
_cell.angle_gamma   90.00
#
_symmetry.space_group_name_H-M   'P 1'
#
loop_
_entity.id
_entity.type
_entity.pdbx_description
1 polymer ?
#
loop_
_entity_poly.entity_id
_entity_poly.type
_entity_poly.pdbx_seq_one_letter_code
_entity_poly.pdbx_strand_id
1 'polypeptide(L)' 'MNIIDKTDEEILAIADPFWDDLVKYSNEQNYGAFTRKFSSALMLGANEVEMGKQFARSELTKNLAKDREYLG' A
#
# COMPACT_ATOMS: atom_id res chain seq x y z
N MET A 1 -3.98 -19.81 4.15
CA MET A 1 -2.72 -19.70 3.39
C MET A 1 -1.69 -19.08 4.31
N ASN A 2 -0.54 -19.73 4.48
CA ASN A 2 0.52 -19.24 5.36
C ASN A 2 1.69 -18.79 4.49
N ILE A 3 2.20 -17.58 4.71
CA ILE A 3 3.23 -16.97 3.88
C ILE A 3 4.62 -17.59 4.15
N ILE A 4 4.82 -18.17 5.33
CA ILE A 4 6.10 -18.79 5.73
C ILE A 4 6.40 -20.08 4.97
N ASP A 5 5.39 -20.67 4.32
CA ASP A 5 5.53 -21.90 3.53
C ASP A 5 5.84 -21.59 2.05
N LYS A 6 6.16 -20.33 1.73
CA LYS A 6 6.36 -19.85 0.35
C LYS A 6 7.81 -19.48 0.09
N THR A 7 8.21 -19.66 -1.15
CA THR A 7 9.45 -19.09 -1.69
C THR A 7 9.32 -17.58 -1.85
N ASP A 8 10.46 -16.88 -1.90
CA ASP A 8 10.48 -15.42 -2.10
C ASP A 8 9.81 -15.03 -3.41
N GLU A 9 10.00 -15.81 -4.49
CA GLU A 9 9.34 -15.57 -5.78
C GLU A 9 7.81 -15.65 -5.67
N GLU A 10 7.28 -16.61 -4.90
CA GLU A 10 5.84 -16.72 -4.67
C GLU A 10 5.32 -15.57 -3.80
N ILE A 11 6.09 -15.15 -2.80
CA ILE A 11 5.75 -14.00 -1.95
C ILE A 11 5.69 -12.73 -2.80
N LEU A 12 6.69 -12.50 -3.65
CA LEU A 12 6.75 -11.36 -4.55
C LEU A 12 5.59 -11.37 -5.54
N ALA A 13 5.28 -12.51 -6.16
CA ALA A 13 4.14 -12.63 -7.07
C ALA A 13 2.80 -12.27 -6.39
N ILE A 14 2.67 -12.51 -5.08
CA ILE A 14 1.51 -12.09 -4.29
C ILE A 14 1.59 -10.59 -3.98
N ALA A 15 2.75 -10.10 -3.54
CA ALA A 15 2.95 -8.74 -3.03
C ALA A 15 2.92 -7.67 -4.14
N ASP A 16 3.44 -7.99 -5.33
CA ASP A 16 3.58 -7.07 -6.45
C ASP A 16 2.29 -6.34 -6.84
N PRO A 17 1.15 -7.03 -7.05
CA PRO A 17 -0.10 -6.36 -7.37
C PRO A 17 -0.62 -5.48 -6.23
N PHE A 18 -0.36 -5.83 -4.96
CA PHE A 18 -0.71 -4.94 -3.84
C PHE A 18 0.12 -3.67 -3.86
N TRP A 19 1.41 -3.78 -4.12
CA TRP A 19 2.28 -2.61 -4.20
C TRP A 19 2.00 -1.74 -5.43
N ASP A 20 1.67 -2.35 -6.57
CA ASP A 20 1.18 -1.65 -7.77
C ASP A 20 -0.05 -0.78 -7.45
N ASP A 21 -1.05 -1.38 -6.78
CA ASP A 21 -2.25 -0.69 -6.36
C ASP A 21 -1.94 0.46 -5.39
N LEU A 22 -1.04 0.24 -4.42
CA LEU A 22 -0.65 1.27 -3.45
C LEU A 22 0.00 2.47 -4.15
N VAL A 23 0.99 2.24 -5.01
CA VAL A 23 1.66 3.30 -5.77
C VAL A 23 0.66 4.04 -6.67
N LYS A 24 -0.19 3.28 -7.38
CA LYS A 24 -1.21 3.84 -8.26
C LYS A 24 -2.19 4.73 -7.50
N TYR A 25 -2.83 4.21 -6.46
CA TYR A 25 -3.87 4.95 -5.73
C TYR A 25 -3.29 6.07 -4.87
N SER A 26 -2.03 5.98 -4.46
CA SER A 26 -1.29 7.11 -3.90
C SER A 26 -1.19 8.25 -4.91
N ASN A 27 -0.64 7.98 -6.09
CA ASN A 27 -0.45 8.99 -7.13
C ASN A 27 -1.79 9.56 -7.65
N GLU A 28 -2.86 8.77 -7.66
CA GLU A 28 -4.23 9.22 -8.00
C GLU A 28 -4.94 9.99 -6.86
N GLN A 29 -4.29 10.16 -5.71
CA GLN A 29 -4.87 10.75 -4.50
C GLN A 29 -6.15 10.04 -4.03
N ASN A 30 -6.31 8.76 -4.38
CA ASN A 30 -7.50 7.98 -4.08
C ASN A 30 -7.32 7.22 -2.76
N TYR A 31 -7.47 7.94 -1.65
CA TYR A 31 -7.27 7.39 -0.31
C TYR A 31 -8.17 6.18 -0.01
N GLY A 32 -9.43 6.19 -0.47
CA GLY A 32 -10.34 5.07 -0.26
C GLY A 32 -9.92 3.80 -0.98
N ALA A 33 -9.40 3.92 -2.22
CA ALA A 33 -8.85 2.78 -2.94
C ALA A 33 -7.49 2.34 -2.37
N PHE A 34 -6.68 3.28 -1.88
CA PHE A 34 -5.39 3.02 -1.24
C PHE A 34 -5.53 2.13 0.00
N THR A 35 -6.52 2.40 0.87
CA THR A 35 -6.72 1.64 2.12
C THR A 35 -7.57 0.39 1.97
N ARG A 36 -8.15 0.11 0.78
CA ARG A 36 -9.16 -0.94 0.58
C ARG A 36 -8.72 -2.36 0.92
N LYS A 37 -7.40 -2.62 0.97
CA LYS A 37 -6.81 -3.93 1.28
C LYS A 37 -6.12 -3.96 2.65
N PHE A 38 -6.21 -2.89 3.43
CA PHE A 38 -5.63 -2.86 4.77
C PHE A 38 -6.38 -3.81 5.70
N SER A 39 -5.64 -4.39 6.64
CA SER A 39 -6.25 -5.22 7.68
C SER A 39 -7.14 -4.37 8.58
N SER A 40 -8.19 -4.96 9.13
CA SER A 40 -9.05 -4.27 10.10
C SER A 40 -8.24 -3.76 11.30
N ALA A 41 -7.23 -4.51 11.75
CA ALA A 41 -6.35 -4.09 12.84
C ALA A 41 -5.54 -2.83 12.49
N LEU A 42 -5.00 -2.74 11.26
CA LEU A 42 -4.31 -1.54 10.78
C LEU A 42 -5.27 -0.35 10.71
N MET A 43 -6.49 -0.57 10.22
CA MET A 43 -7.51 0.47 10.15
C MET A 43 -7.97 0.95 11.53
N LEU A 44 -8.04 0.07 12.54
CA LEU A 44 -8.40 0.46 13.91
C LEU A 44 -7.33 1.36 14.56
N GLY A 45 -6.06 1.20 14.18
CA GLY A 45 -4.97 2.09 14.61
C GLY A 45 -4.90 3.40 13.84
N ALA A 46 -5.61 3.51 12.71
CA ALA A 46 -5.59 4.67 11.83
C ALA A 46 -6.83 5.54 12.04
N ASN A 47 -6.64 6.82 12.37
CA ASN A 47 -7.73 7.79 12.27
C ASN A 47 -7.97 8.12 10.80
N GLU A 48 -8.98 7.51 10.19
CA GLU A 48 -9.28 7.62 8.75
C GLU A 48 -9.40 9.07 8.28
N VAL A 49 -10.05 9.93 9.07
CA VAL A 49 -10.26 11.34 8.74
C VAL A 49 -8.95 12.11 8.74
N GLU A 50 -8.10 11.90 9.74
CA GLU A 50 -6.82 12.60 9.84
C GLU A 50 -5.80 12.09 8.81
N MET A 51 -5.74 10.78 8.60
CA MET A 51 -4.90 10.16 7.58
C MET A 51 -5.29 10.64 6.18
N GLY A 52 -6.59 10.71 5.85
CA GLY A 52 -7.06 11.24 4.57
C GLY A 52 -6.63 12.70 4.34
N LYS A 53 -6.67 13.54 5.40
CA LYS A 53 -6.19 14.93 5.31
C LYS A 53 -4.68 15.01 5.08
N GLN A 54 -3.89 14.22 5.80
CA GLN A 54 -2.43 14.17 5.64
C GLN A 54 -2.05 13.67 4.26
N PHE A 55 -2.72 12.63 3.80
CA PHE A 55 -2.54 12.05 2.47
C PHE A 55 -2.85 13.05 1.36
N ALA A 56 -3.95 13.81 1.46
CA ALA A 56 -4.33 14.80 0.46
C ALA A 56 -3.36 16.00 0.38
N ARG A 57 -2.67 16.34 1.47
CA ARG A 57 -1.77 17.49 1.59
C ARG A 57 -0.30 17.17 1.38
N SER A 58 0.08 15.90 1.40
CA SER A 58 1.47 15.49 1.24
C SER A 58 1.89 15.50 -0.22
N GLU A 59 3.05 16.08 -0.53
CA GLU A 59 3.66 15.95 -1.86
C GLU A 59 4.30 14.56 -2.06
N LEU A 60 4.69 13.90 -0.96
CA LEU A 60 5.30 12.58 -0.98
C LEU A 60 4.31 11.49 -1.41
N THR A 61 3.01 11.70 -1.22
CA THR A 61 1.98 10.73 -1.61
C THR A 61 1.62 10.83 -3.10
N LYS A 62 2.14 11.80 -3.86
CA LYS A 62 1.64 12.11 -5.22
C LYS A 62 2.62 11.84 -6.36
N ASN A 63 3.84 11.41 -6.06
CA ASN A 63 4.92 11.24 -7.05
C ASN A 63 5.76 9.99 -6.77
N LEU A 64 5.13 8.90 -6.35
CA LEU A 64 5.83 7.66 -6.08
C LEU A 64 6.30 7.01 -7.39
N ALA A 65 7.56 6.58 -7.41
CA ALA A 65 8.13 5.80 -8.49
C ALA A 65 7.48 4.40 -8.55
N LYS A 66 7.33 3.85 -9.76
CA LYS A 66 6.84 2.49 -9.95
C LYS A 66 7.93 1.43 -9.72
N ASP A 67 9.17 1.82 -9.97
CA ASP A 67 10.33 0.99 -9.73
C ASP A 67 10.44 0.67 -8.23
N ARG A 68 10.71 -0.59 -7.94
CA ARG A 68 10.86 -1.10 -6.57
C ARG A 68 12.06 -2.04 -6.53
N GLU A 69 12.71 -2.06 -5.38
CA GLU A 69 13.81 -2.96 -5.09
C GLU A 69 13.38 -3.86 -3.93
N TYR A 70 13.51 -5.18 -4.13
CA TYR A 70 13.30 -6.15 -3.08
C TYR A 70 14.60 -6.31 -2.28
N LEU A 71 14.54 -6.10 -0.97
CA LEU A 71 15.72 -6.06 -0.09
C LEU A 71 16.03 -7.40 0.61
N GLY A 72 15.22 -8.44 0.41
CA GLY A 72 15.33 -9.72 1.13
C GLY A 72 14.38 -9.80 2.31
#